data_AF-A0A9N8HQP0-F1
#
_entry.id   AF-A0A9N8HQP0-F1
#
_cell.length_a   1.000
_cell.length_b   1.000
_cell.length_c   1.000
_cell.angle_alpha   90.00
_cell.angle_beta   90.00
_cell.angle_gamma   90.00
#
_symmetry.space_group_name_H-M   'P 1'
#
loop_
_entity.id
_entity.type
_entity.pdbx_description
1 polymer ?
#
loop_
_entity_poly.entity_id
_entity_poly.type
_entity_poly.pdbx_seq_one_letter_code
_entity_poly.pdbx_strand_id
1 'polypeptide(L)'
;MKKINDRAHWETAKSISRINREYCLKGSQSKDEWDEFNTSGPNYGADIDSFEKGKCPTQGQRTDLEAACNRIDEGASVRDVAKEFCTTFVNSFKGLNAYQLITTEGFRSDTLRGIWIWGPSGVGKSSSVWKDYGDSLFDKPQNKWFDGYAGEDTILLDDFDKKGICLSHYLKRWADHYPCTGETKGGTVHLRHKRLVITSQYSIETLFGKPDEEGAIDEELVDVLNRHFKVIHMDHVNNTGKKRACSSSPPKS
;
A
#
# COMPACT_ATOMS: atom_id res chain seq x y z
N MET A 1 -9.79 39.04 -13.32
CA MET A 1 -8.94 39.12 -14.53
C MET A 1 -8.99 40.47 -15.24
N LYS A 2 -10.15 41.14 -15.41
CA LYS A 2 -10.24 42.52 -15.99
C LYS A 2 -9.41 43.61 -15.28
N LYS A 3 -8.83 43.35 -14.11
CA LYS A 3 -7.92 44.27 -13.38
C LYS A 3 -6.44 44.11 -13.77
N ILE A 4 -6.09 43.13 -14.60
CA ILE A 4 -4.69 42.81 -14.96
C ILE A 4 -4.28 43.52 -16.25
N ASN A 5 -5.19 43.59 -17.22
CA ASN A 5 -5.03 44.35 -18.46
C ASN A 5 -6.43 44.75 -18.95
N ASP A 6 -6.65 46.05 -19.03
CA ASP A 6 -7.90 46.72 -19.41
C ASP A 6 -8.13 46.72 -20.94
N ARG A 7 -7.08 46.51 -21.73
CA ARG A 7 -7.13 46.41 -23.19
C ARG A 7 -7.32 44.98 -23.72
N ALA A 8 -7.18 43.98 -22.86
CA ALA A 8 -7.36 42.58 -23.25
C ALA A 8 -8.84 42.20 -23.30
N HIS A 9 -9.24 41.48 -24.36
CA HIS A 9 -10.56 40.86 -24.46
C HIS A 9 -10.58 39.57 -23.65
N TRP A 10 -11.57 39.45 -22.75
CA TRP A 10 -11.73 38.28 -21.89
C TRP A 10 -13.14 37.73 -22.04
N GLU A 11 -13.25 36.45 -22.37
CA GLU A 11 -14.53 35.72 -22.38
C GLU A 11 -14.47 34.49 -21.49
N THR A 12 -15.63 34.11 -20.94
CA THR A 12 -15.80 32.83 -20.25
C THR A 12 -15.69 31.69 -21.25
N ALA A 13 -14.95 30.63 -20.92
CA ALA A 13 -14.83 29.42 -21.74
C ALA A 13 -16.21 28.79 -21.98
N LYS A 14 -16.57 28.56 -23.24
CA LYS A 14 -17.89 28.04 -23.65
C LYS A 14 -17.87 26.57 -24.07
N SER A 15 -16.69 25.99 -24.29
CA SER A 15 -16.51 24.60 -24.73
C SER A 15 -15.23 23.97 -24.18
N ILE A 16 -14.84 22.79 -24.68
CA ILE A 16 -13.59 22.10 -24.36
C ILE A 16 -12.36 22.90 -24.82
N SER A 17 -11.23 22.71 -24.13
CA SER A 17 -10.01 23.52 -24.29
C SER A 17 -9.50 23.60 -25.73
N ARG A 18 -9.61 22.52 -26.52
CA ARG A 18 -9.22 22.52 -27.94
C ARG A 18 -10.05 23.51 -28.77
N ILE A 19 -11.37 23.50 -28.60
CA ILE A 19 -12.30 24.36 -29.35
C ILE A 19 -12.09 25.83 -28.95
N ASN A 20 -11.88 26.11 -27.67
CA ASN A 20 -11.58 27.47 -27.22
C ASN A 20 -10.21 27.95 -27.74
N ARG A 21 -9.21 27.06 -27.82
CA ARG A 21 -7.89 27.37 -28.41
C ARG A 21 -8.02 27.72 -29.88
N GLU A 22 -8.71 26.89 -30.67
CA GLU A 22 -8.95 27.13 -32.09
C GLU A 22 -9.73 28.43 -32.33
N TYR A 23 -10.70 28.76 -31.49
CA TYR A 23 -11.41 30.04 -31.53
C TYR A 23 -10.49 31.26 -31.36
N CYS A 24 -9.47 31.16 -30.50
CA CYS A 24 -8.51 32.24 -30.26
C CYS A 24 -7.41 32.35 -31.34
N LEU A 25 -7.26 31.36 -32.24
CA LEU A 25 -6.16 31.26 -33.21
C LEU A 25 -6.57 31.51 -34.68
N LYS A 26 -7.71 32.16 -34.93
CA LYS A 26 -8.27 32.33 -36.29
C LYS A 26 -7.32 33.10 -37.25
N GLY A 27 -7.15 32.59 -38.48
CA GLY A 27 -6.48 33.22 -39.65
C GLY A 27 -6.95 32.68 -41.00
N SER A 28 -6.53 33.25 -42.16
CA SER A 28 -7.20 33.24 -43.49
C SER A 28 -7.97 31.99 -43.95
N GLN A 29 -9.18 32.18 -44.49
CA GLN A 29 -10.08 31.15 -45.04
C GLN A 29 -9.56 30.54 -46.36
N SER A 30 -9.67 29.22 -46.53
CA SER A 30 -9.32 28.51 -47.78
C SER A 30 -10.46 28.59 -48.82
N LYS A 31 -10.16 28.34 -50.11
CA LYS A 31 -11.14 28.38 -51.21
C LYS A 31 -12.28 27.36 -51.01
N ASP A 32 -11.93 26.14 -50.63
CA ASP A 32 -12.87 25.04 -50.39
C ASP A 32 -13.84 25.38 -49.24
N GLU A 33 -13.37 26.11 -48.23
CA GLU A 33 -14.16 26.54 -47.06
C GLU A 33 -15.13 27.70 -47.40
N TRP A 34 -14.89 28.46 -48.46
CA TRP A 34 -15.85 29.47 -48.95
C TRP A 34 -16.95 28.82 -49.79
N ASP A 35 -16.57 27.84 -50.61
CA ASP A 35 -17.48 27.12 -51.50
C ASP A 35 -18.53 26.29 -50.72
N GLU A 36 -18.21 25.82 -49.51
CA GLU A 36 -19.12 25.04 -48.66
C GLU A 36 -20.12 25.91 -47.86
N PHE A 37 -19.66 27.00 -47.24
CA PHE A 37 -20.45 27.76 -46.26
C PHE A 37 -21.12 29.02 -46.81
N ASN A 38 -20.70 29.49 -48.00
CA ASN A 38 -21.19 30.69 -48.69
C ASN A 38 -21.36 31.94 -47.79
N THR A 39 -20.54 32.02 -46.73
CA THR A 39 -20.48 33.06 -45.69
C THR A 39 -19.04 33.16 -45.18
N SER A 40 -18.68 34.23 -44.45
CA SER A 40 -17.37 34.33 -43.79
C SER A 40 -17.17 33.16 -42.83
N GLY A 41 -16.27 32.24 -43.20
CA GLY A 41 -15.96 31.07 -42.39
C GLY A 41 -15.34 31.45 -41.04
N PRO A 42 -15.25 30.52 -40.08
CA PRO A 42 -14.74 30.80 -38.73
C PRO A 42 -13.33 31.45 -38.72
N ASN A 43 -12.56 31.22 -39.78
CA ASN A 43 -11.18 31.61 -40.03
C ASN A 43 -11.02 32.87 -40.91
N TYR A 44 -12.11 33.56 -41.26
CA TYR A 44 -12.02 34.74 -42.12
C TYR A 44 -11.36 35.94 -41.40
N GLY A 45 -10.12 36.29 -41.81
CA GLY A 45 -9.60 37.65 -41.71
C GLY A 45 -8.75 38.05 -40.49
N ALA A 46 -7.88 37.20 -39.96
CA ALA A 46 -6.89 37.67 -38.98
C ALA A 46 -5.54 36.94 -39.09
N ASP A 47 -4.54 37.57 -39.69
CA ASP A 47 -3.14 37.15 -39.52
C ASP A 47 -2.71 37.50 -38.09
N ILE A 48 -3.14 36.71 -37.11
CA ILE A 48 -2.78 36.89 -35.71
C ILE A 48 -1.38 36.30 -35.51
N ASP A 49 -0.43 37.13 -35.09
CA ASP A 49 0.83 36.67 -34.50
C ASP A 49 0.51 35.99 -33.16
N SER A 50 0.21 34.69 -33.22
CA SER A 50 -0.28 33.94 -32.09
C SER A 50 0.86 33.39 -31.27
N PHE A 51 0.97 33.83 -30.02
CA PHE A 51 1.88 33.26 -29.03
C PHE A 51 1.10 32.38 -28.05
N GLU A 52 1.38 31.08 -28.06
CA GLU A 52 0.83 30.13 -27.09
C GLU A 52 1.88 29.80 -26.02
N LYS A 53 1.47 29.87 -24.73
CA LYS A 53 2.30 29.45 -23.60
C LYS A 53 1.61 28.33 -22.83
N GLY A 54 2.17 27.13 -22.90
CA GLY A 54 1.66 25.93 -22.23
C GLY A 54 1.32 24.82 -23.23
N LYS A 55 0.84 23.68 -22.72
CA LYS A 55 0.30 22.58 -23.55
C LYS A 55 -1.21 22.57 -23.41
N CYS A 56 -1.94 22.62 -24.53
CA CYS A 56 -3.39 22.46 -24.53
C CYS A 56 -3.75 21.09 -23.93
N PRO A 57 -4.56 21.01 -22.86
CA PRO A 57 -4.91 19.74 -22.26
C PRO A 57 -5.74 18.92 -23.25
N THR A 58 -5.25 17.74 -23.61
CA THR A 58 -5.94 16.78 -24.47
C THR A 58 -7.09 16.17 -23.67
N GLN A 59 -8.33 16.36 -24.13
CA GLN A 59 -9.49 15.71 -23.52
C GLN A 59 -9.29 14.18 -23.55
N GLY A 60 -9.24 13.55 -22.37
CA GLY A 60 -9.12 12.09 -22.24
C GLY A 60 -7.78 11.56 -21.75
N GLN A 61 -6.75 12.40 -21.53
CA GLN A 61 -5.58 11.95 -20.76
C GLN A 61 -5.94 11.99 -19.27
N ARG A 62 -6.10 10.80 -18.67
CA ARG A 62 -6.22 10.62 -17.22
C ARG A 62 -4.87 10.88 -16.55
N THR A 63 -4.45 12.15 -16.58
CA THR A 63 -3.23 12.67 -15.95
C THR A 63 -3.16 12.31 -14.46
N ASP A 64 -4.31 12.14 -13.83
CA ASP A 64 -4.47 11.69 -12.45
C ASP A 64 -4.09 10.22 -12.24
N LEU A 65 -4.45 9.32 -13.16
CA LEU A 65 -4.01 7.91 -13.11
C LEU A 65 -2.52 7.78 -13.35
N GLU A 66 -1.99 8.52 -14.33
CA GLU A 66 -0.55 8.51 -14.61
C GLU A 66 0.24 9.02 -13.40
N ALA A 67 -0.21 10.10 -12.76
CA ALA A 67 0.39 10.60 -11.53
C ALA A 67 0.34 9.56 -10.39
N ALA A 68 -0.79 8.84 -10.22
CA ALA A 68 -0.90 7.79 -9.23
C ALA A 68 0.04 6.60 -9.51
N CYS A 69 0.17 6.18 -10.78
CA CYS A 69 1.13 5.14 -11.19
C CYS A 69 2.58 5.57 -10.94
N ASN A 70 2.95 6.79 -11.31
CA ASN A 70 4.30 7.31 -11.07
C ASN A 70 4.63 7.32 -9.57
N ARG A 71 3.65 7.65 -8.72
CA ARG A 71 3.83 7.63 -7.27
C ARG A 71 4.05 6.21 -6.73
N ILE A 72 3.41 5.21 -7.32
CA ILE A 72 3.67 3.79 -7.02
C ILE A 72 5.09 3.40 -7.43
N ASP A 73 5.53 3.83 -8.61
CA ASP A 73 6.88 3.52 -9.13
C ASP A 73 7.99 4.18 -8.29
N GLU A 74 7.71 5.34 -7.69
CA GLU A 74 8.56 5.98 -6.68
C GLU A 74 8.56 5.26 -5.31
N GLY A 75 7.81 4.17 -5.17
CA GLY A 75 7.77 3.34 -3.96
C GLY A 75 6.80 3.83 -2.88
N ALA A 76 5.82 4.68 -3.21
CA ALA A 76 4.81 5.09 -2.24
C ALA A 76 3.93 3.92 -1.78
N SER A 77 3.48 3.98 -0.53
CA SER A 77 2.56 2.98 -0.01
C SER A 77 1.16 3.14 -0.61
N VAL A 78 0.36 2.06 -0.62
CA VAL A 78 -1.07 2.12 -1.01
C VAL A 78 -1.80 3.22 -0.25
N ARG A 79 -1.47 3.36 1.05
CA ARG A 79 -2.07 4.35 1.94
C ARG A 79 -1.76 5.78 1.49
N ASP A 80 -0.54 6.04 1.04
CA ASP A 80 -0.13 7.37 0.56
C ASP A 80 -0.83 7.71 -0.75
N VAL A 81 -0.83 6.76 -1.71
CA VAL A 81 -1.52 6.92 -3.00
C VAL A 81 -3.03 7.13 -2.79
N ALA A 82 -3.66 6.41 -1.86
CA ALA A 82 -5.07 6.58 -1.54
C ALA A 82 -5.38 7.95 -0.92
N LYS A 83 -4.45 8.55 -0.16
CA LYS A 83 -4.63 9.89 0.42
C LYS A 83 -4.36 11.00 -0.59
N GLU A 84 -3.31 10.87 -1.39
CA GLU A 84 -2.90 11.87 -2.39
C GLU A 84 -3.86 11.90 -3.60
N PHE A 85 -4.28 10.72 -4.08
CA PHE A 85 -5.10 10.55 -5.29
C PHE A 85 -6.43 9.87 -4.98
N CYS A 86 -7.13 10.30 -3.93
CA CYS A 86 -8.34 9.64 -3.39
C CYS A 86 -9.41 9.30 -4.44
N THR A 87 -9.83 10.26 -5.26
CA THR A 87 -10.88 10.03 -6.29
C THR A 87 -10.43 9.01 -7.33
N THR A 88 -9.18 9.11 -7.79
CA THR A 88 -8.58 8.21 -8.75
C THR A 88 -8.45 6.80 -8.18
N PHE A 89 -8.01 6.71 -6.91
CA PHE A 89 -7.87 5.46 -6.17
C PHE A 89 -9.21 4.76 -5.98
N VAL A 90 -10.24 5.46 -5.52
CA VAL A 90 -11.59 4.87 -5.33
C VAL A 90 -12.16 4.37 -6.66
N ASN A 91 -12.01 5.14 -7.74
CA ASN A 91 -12.55 4.77 -9.05
C ASN A 91 -11.77 3.64 -9.75
N SER A 92 -10.46 3.54 -9.50
CA SER A 92 -9.56 2.63 -10.23
C SER A 92 -8.75 1.70 -9.30
N PHE A 93 -9.27 1.43 -8.09
CA PHE A 93 -8.61 0.66 -7.04
C PHE A 93 -8.04 -0.68 -7.53
N LYS A 94 -8.86 -1.45 -8.26
CA LYS A 94 -8.47 -2.76 -8.78
C LYS A 94 -7.28 -2.67 -9.74
N GLY A 95 -7.30 -1.67 -10.62
CA GLY A 95 -6.22 -1.44 -11.58
C GLY A 95 -4.93 -1.01 -10.91
N LEU A 96 -5.00 -0.07 -9.96
CA LEU A 96 -3.83 0.42 -9.23
C LEU A 96 -3.21 -0.66 -8.33
N ASN A 97 -4.02 -1.48 -7.65
CA ASN A 97 -3.51 -2.61 -6.88
C ASN A 97 -2.84 -3.67 -7.77
N ALA A 98 -3.47 -4.00 -8.90
CA ALA A 98 -2.87 -4.95 -9.85
C ALA A 98 -1.57 -4.40 -10.43
N TYR A 99 -1.53 -3.10 -10.77
CA TYR A 99 -0.32 -2.42 -11.24
C TYR A 99 0.79 -2.52 -10.19
N GLN A 100 0.53 -2.08 -8.96
CA GLN A 100 1.51 -2.14 -7.87
C GLN A 100 2.01 -3.56 -7.59
N LEU A 101 1.12 -4.56 -7.60
CA LEU A 101 1.50 -5.96 -7.37
C LEU A 101 2.50 -6.45 -8.43
N ILE A 102 2.37 -6.00 -9.68
CA ILE A 102 3.24 -6.41 -10.79
C ILE A 102 4.53 -5.59 -10.84
N THR A 103 4.45 -4.29 -10.56
CA THR A 103 5.60 -3.37 -10.71
C THR A 103 6.49 -3.30 -9.47
N THR A 104 5.92 -3.49 -8.28
CA THR A 104 6.69 -3.39 -7.05
C THR A 104 7.42 -4.70 -6.76
N GLU A 105 8.73 -4.60 -6.52
CA GLU A 105 9.52 -5.73 -6.07
C GLU A 105 9.10 -6.21 -4.68
N GLY A 106 9.10 -7.52 -4.50
CA GLY A 106 8.79 -8.15 -3.23
C GLY A 106 9.79 -7.76 -2.13
N PHE A 107 9.31 -7.62 -0.89
CA PHE A 107 10.16 -7.22 0.24
C PHE A 107 10.92 -8.42 0.82
N ARG A 108 12.25 -8.37 0.75
CA ARG A 108 13.13 -9.33 1.44
C ARG A 108 13.64 -8.69 2.74
N SER A 109 13.45 -9.38 3.85
CA SER A 109 14.00 -9.00 5.15
C SER A 109 15.44 -9.49 5.28
N ASP A 110 16.26 -8.81 6.10
CA ASP A 110 17.61 -9.26 6.43
C ASP A 110 17.59 -10.44 7.42
N THR A 111 16.53 -10.51 8.24
CA THR A 111 16.35 -11.55 9.26
C THR A 111 14.98 -12.19 9.16
N LEU A 112 14.84 -13.36 9.79
CA LEU A 112 13.54 -13.96 10.06
C LEU A 112 12.65 -12.98 10.84
N ARG A 113 11.35 -13.03 10.54
CA ARG A 113 10.34 -12.07 10.99
C ARG A 113 9.49 -12.59 12.14
N GLY A 114 9.51 -13.90 12.41
CA GLY A 114 8.63 -14.56 13.36
C GLY A 114 8.99 -14.30 14.82
N ILE A 115 7.99 -13.91 15.62
CA ILE A 115 8.07 -13.81 17.08
C ILE A 115 6.87 -14.58 17.65
N TRP A 116 7.12 -15.57 18.50
CA TRP A 116 6.07 -16.36 19.15
C TRP A 116 6.07 -16.09 20.65
N ILE A 117 5.05 -15.40 21.14
CA ILE A 117 4.88 -15.07 22.56
C ILE A 117 3.80 -15.98 23.13
N TRP A 118 4.16 -16.83 24.10
CA TRP A 118 3.20 -17.74 24.70
C TRP A 118 3.25 -17.73 26.23
N GLY A 119 2.16 -18.17 26.85
CA GLY A 119 2.01 -18.26 28.30
C GLY A 119 0.56 -18.10 28.76
N PRO A 120 0.27 -18.13 30.06
CA PRO A 120 -1.09 -18.09 30.59
C PRO A 120 -1.91 -16.86 30.15
N SER A 121 -3.23 -16.94 30.23
CA SER A 121 -4.08 -15.76 30.02
C SER A 121 -3.82 -14.69 31.09
N GLY A 122 -4.03 -13.41 30.76
CA GLY A 122 -3.87 -12.31 31.70
C GLY A 122 -2.43 -11.84 31.97
N VAL A 123 -1.41 -12.45 31.36
CA VAL A 123 0.01 -12.04 31.54
C VAL A 123 0.43 -10.84 30.67
N GLY A 124 -0.48 -10.30 29.87
CA GLY A 124 -0.26 -9.08 29.08
C GLY A 124 0.45 -9.28 27.73
N LYS A 125 0.38 -10.47 27.13
CA LYS A 125 1.01 -10.78 25.82
C LYS A 125 0.52 -9.86 24.69
N SER A 126 -0.79 -9.78 24.47
CA SER A 126 -1.35 -8.93 23.41
C SER A 126 -1.13 -7.46 23.74
N SER A 127 -1.35 -7.08 25.01
CA SER A 127 -1.16 -5.70 25.47
C SER A 127 0.28 -5.19 25.29
N SER A 128 1.30 -6.06 25.47
CA SER A 128 2.69 -5.66 25.22
C SER A 128 2.95 -5.41 23.73
N VAL A 129 2.42 -6.26 22.84
CA VAL A 129 2.55 -6.06 21.39
C VAL A 129 1.88 -4.76 20.95
N TRP A 130 0.63 -4.51 21.39
CA TRP A 130 -0.08 -3.27 21.08
C TRP A 130 0.63 -2.04 21.61
N LYS A 131 1.24 -2.13 22.79
CA LYS A 131 2.02 -1.04 23.37
C LYS A 131 3.30 -0.75 22.59
N ASP A 132 4.00 -1.78 22.13
CA ASP A 132 5.30 -1.64 21.48
C ASP A 132 5.18 -1.32 19.98
N TYR A 133 4.11 -1.78 19.32
CA TYR A 133 3.97 -1.74 17.86
C TYR A 133 2.65 -1.16 17.34
N GLY A 134 1.74 -0.73 18.21
CA GLY A 134 0.36 -0.35 17.85
C GLY A 134 0.23 0.72 16.76
N ASP A 135 1.22 1.60 16.60
CA ASP A 135 1.20 2.65 15.57
C ASP A 135 1.25 2.12 14.13
N SER A 136 1.82 0.91 13.94
CA SER A 136 1.96 0.25 12.64
C SER A 136 1.71 -1.25 12.79
N LEU A 137 0.56 -1.58 13.37
CA LEU A 137 0.09 -2.93 13.62
C LEU A 137 -1.13 -3.26 12.77
N PHE A 138 -1.05 -4.38 12.06
CA PHE A 138 -2.19 -5.03 11.43
C PHE A 138 -2.64 -6.20 12.30
N ASP A 139 -3.83 -6.05 12.90
CA ASP A 139 -4.48 -7.12 13.65
C ASP A 139 -5.06 -8.14 12.67
N LYS A 140 -4.35 -9.25 12.52
CA LYS A 140 -4.63 -10.28 11.52
C LYS A 140 -5.49 -11.38 12.15
N PRO A 141 -6.69 -11.63 11.62
CA PRO A 141 -7.46 -12.81 12.00
C PRO A 141 -6.75 -14.10 11.61
N GLN A 142 -7.03 -15.18 12.34
CA GLN A 142 -6.50 -16.53 12.09
C GLN A 142 -7.14 -17.18 10.86
N ASN A 143 -6.88 -16.61 9.69
CA ASN A 143 -7.25 -17.15 8.38
C ASN A 143 -6.19 -16.77 7.34
N LYS A 144 -6.39 -17.21 6.09
CA LYS A 144 -5.44 -16.94 4.99
C LYS A 144 -5.54 -15.53 4.40
N TRP A 145 -6.58 -14.76 4.71
CA TRP A 145 -6.84 -13.47 4.10
C TRP A 145 -6.11 -12.31 4.80
N PHE A 146 -5.73 -11.31 4.02
CA PHE A 146 -5.07 -10.06 4.43
C PHE A 146 -5.90 -8.83 4.04
N ASP A 147 -7.23 -8.99 4.11
CA ASP A 147 -8.15 -7.89 3.81
C ASP A 147 -7.84 -6.69 4.73
N GLY A 148 -7.57 -5.54 4.13
CA GLY A 148 -7.24 -4.32 4.86
C GLY A 148 -5.76 -4.12 5.19
N TYR A 149 -4.88 -5.08 4.91
CA TYR A 149 -3.44 -4.88 5.02
C TYR A 149 -2.98 -3.79 4.04
N ALA A 150 -2.38 -2.73 4.57
CA ALA A 150 -1.99 -1.54 3.82
C ALA A 150 -0.49 -1.22 3.96
N GLY A 151 0.32 -2.23 4.32
CA GLY A 151 1.77 -2.10 4.47
C GLY A 151 2.23 -1.85 5.90
N GLU A 152 1.44 -2.25 6.90
CA GLU A 152 1.83 -2.18 8.30
C GLU A 152 3.13 -2.97 8.54
N ASP A 153 3.99 -2.44 9.42
CA ASP A 153 5.31 -2.99 9.73
C ASP A 153 5.21 -4.27 10.57
N THR A 154 4.15 -4.38 11.37
CA THR A 154 3.93 -5.50 12.30
C THR A 154 2.59 -6.14 12.01
N ILE A 155 2.59 -7.46 11.82
CA ILE A 155 1.38 -8.27 11.76
C ILE A 155 1.25 -9.00 13.08
N LEU A 156 0.08 -8.90 13.71
CA LEU A 156 -0.25 -9.64 14.92
C LEU A 156 -1.30 -10.71 14.60
N LEU A 157 -0.99 -11.98 14.83
CA LEU A 157 -1.99 -13.04 14.98
C LEU A 157 -2.28 -13.18 16.46
N ASP A 158 -3.33 -12.50 16.93
CA ASP A 158 -3.70 -12.54 18.34
C ASP A 158 -4.44 -13.83 18.70
N ASP A 159 -4.21 -14.27 19.95
CA ASP A 159 -4.86 -15.43 20.57
C ASP A 159 -4.81 -16.73 19.73
N PHE A 160 -3.67 -17.01 19.10
CA PHE A 160 -3.49 -18.16 18.22
C PHE A 160 -3.74 -19.48 18.96
N ASP A 161 -4.70 -20.26 18.48
CA ASP A 161 -5.15 -21.48 19.15
C ASP A 161 -5.16 -22.70 18.20
N LYS A 162 -5.78 -23.79 18.66
CA LYS A 162 -5.87 -25.04 17.90
C LYS A 162 -6.61 -24.89 16.57
N LYS A 163 -7.51 -23.92 16.43
CA LYS A 163 -8.26 -23.68 15.18
C LYS A 163 -7.34 -23.08 14.11
N GLY A 164 -6.29 -22.38 14.52
CA GLY A 164 -5.28 -21.80 13.64
C GLY A 164 -4.26 -22.78 13.07
N ILE A 165 -4.20 -24.03 13.56
CA ILE A 165 -3.17 -25.03 13.18
C ILE A 165 -3.12 -25.25 11.65
N CYS A 166 -4.26 -25.15 10.96
CA CYS A 166 -4.33 -25.27 9.49
C CYS A 166 -3.52 -24.20 8.73
N LEU A 167 -3.04 -23.16 9.42
CA LEU A 167 -2.20 -22.10 8.86
C LEU A 167 -0.71 -22.43 8.86
N SER A 168 -0.29 -23.62 9.32
CA SER A 168 1.12 -24.02 9.44
C SER A 168 1.97 -23.72 8.18
N HIS A 169 1.45 -24.04 6.98
CA HIS A 169 2.11 -23.73 5.72
C HIS A 169 2.34 -22.22 5.54
N TYR A 170 1.33 -21.41 5.88
CA TYR A 170 1.40 -19.96 5.77
C TYR A 170 2.32 -19.33 6.82
N LEU A 171 2.29 -19.82 8.06
CA LEU A 171 3.15 -19.32 9.14
C LEU A 171 4.63 -19.41 8.76
N LYS A 172 5.05 -20.54 8.16
CA LYS A 172 6.41 -20.71 7.64
C LYS A 172 6.77 -19.60 6.65
N ARG A 173 5.90 -19.35 5.67
CA ARG A 173 6.13 -18.36 4.61
C ARG A 173 6.09 -16.91 5.10
N TRP A 174 5.21 -16.60 6.05
CA TRP A 174 5.05 -15.24 6.57
C TRP A 174 6.14 -14.89 7.60
N ALA A 175 6.75 -15.89 8.26
CA ALA A 175 7.86 -15.70 9.18
C ALA A 175 9.24 -15.71 8.51
N ASP A 176 9.37 -16.29 7.32
CA ASP A 176 10.61 -16.34 6.54
C ASP A 176 11.11 -14.95 6.15
N HIS A 177 12.37 -14.81 5.74
CA HIS A 177 12.95 -13.55 5.26
C HIS A 177 12.69 -13.29 3.77
N TYR A 178 12.24 -14.29 3.01
CA TYR A 178 11.94 -14.12 1.58
C TYR A 178 10.66 -13.31 1.30
N PRO A 179 10.59 -12.65 0.13
CA PRO A 179 9.38 -12.00 -0.33
C PRO A 179 8.19 -12.96 -0.38
N CYS A 180 7.05 -12.49 0.12
CA CYS A 180 5.82 -13.27 0.10
C CYS A 180 4.60 -12.37 -0.09
N THR A 181 3.49 -13.00 -0.46
CA THR A 181 2.21 -12.34 -0.71
C THR A 181 1.14 -12.86 0.22
N GLY A 182 0.10 -12.05 0.41
CA GLY A 182 -1.11 -12.39 1.16
C GLY A 182 -2.31 -12.41 0.22
N GLU A 183 -3.18 -13.41 0.35
CA GLU A 183 -4.46 -13.43 -0.37
C GLU A 183 -5.40 -12.38 0.22
N THR A 184 -6.16 -11.69 -0.63
CA THR A 184 -7.29 -10.86 -0.22
C THR A 184 -8.54 -11.34 -0.95
N LYS A 185 -9.72 -10.88 -0.54
CA LYS A 185 -10.96 -11.21 -1.25
C LYS A 185 -10.95 -10.58 -2.64
N GLY A 186 -10.66 -11.41 -3.65
CA GLY A 186 -10.61 -11.00 -5.04
C GLY A 186 -9.28 -10.42 -5.49
N GLY A 187 -8.19 -10.70 -4.77
CA GLY A 187 -6.86 -10.23 -5.15
C GLY A 187 -5.74 -10.78 -4.28
N THR A 188 -4.58 -10.13 -4.38
CA THR A 188 -3.34 -10.46 -3.67
C THR A 188 -2.63 -9.16 -3.32
N VAL A 189 -1.91 -9.15 -2.20
CA VAL A 189 -1.07 -8.02 -1.77
C VAL A 189 0.36 -8.50 -1.44
N HIS A 190 1.36 -7.66 -1.73
CA HIS A 190 2.73 -7.91 -1.26
C HIS A 190 2.84 -7.70 0.24
N LEU A 191 3.37 -8.68 0.97
CA LEU A 191 3.59 -8.57 2.40
C LEU A 191 4.96 -7.95 2.65
N ARG A 192 4.95 -6.74 3.22
CA ARG A 192 6.17 -5.94 3.49
C ARG A 192 6.43 -5.77 4.98
N HIS A 193 5.74 -6.55 5.82
CA HIS A 193 5.90 -6.52 7.26
C HIS A 193 7.33 -6.92 7.64
N LYS A 194 7.84 -6.26 8.66
CA LYS A 194 9.14 -6.55 9.28
C LYS A 194 9.01 -7.60 10.37
N ARG A 195 7.81 -7.73 10.96
CA ARG A 195 7.54 -8.61 12.10
C ARG A 195 6.21 -9.32 11.94
N LEU A 196 6.24 -10.64 12.16
CA LEU A 196 5.04 -11.44 12.37
C LEU A 196 5.05 -11.88 13.84
N VAL A 197 4.17 -11.28 14.63
CA VAL A 197 4.02 -11.59 16.05
C VAL A 197 2.81 -12.50 16.23
N ILE A 198 3.01 -13.59 16.96
CA ILE A 198 1.96 -14.53 17.35
C ILE A 198 1.89 -14.53 18.87
N THR A 199 0.70 -14.31 19.41
CA THR A 199 0.43 -14.45 20.84
C THR A 199 -0.46 -15.66 21.04
N SER A 200 -0.12 -16.52 22.01
CA SER A 200 -0.88 -17.76 22.25
C SER A 200 -0.88 -18.16 23.73
N GLN A 201 -1.85 -18.98 24.17
CA GLN A 201 -1.70 -19.71 25.43
C GLN A 201 -0.81 -20.96 25.31
N TYR A 202 -0.52 -21.38 24.08
CA TYR A 202 0.14 -22.64 23.78
C TYR A 202 1.52 -22.40 23.15
N SER A 203 2.48 -23.27 23.47
CA SER A 203 3.75 -23.32 22.76
C SER A 203 3.58 -23.92 21.36
N ILE A 204 4.60 -23.79 20.51
CA ILE A 204 4.63 -24.41 19.17
C ILE A 204 4.50 -25.93 19.29
N GLU A 205 5.22 -26.55 20.22
CA GLU A 205 5.19 -28.00 20.49
C GLU A 205 3.79 -28.44 20.94
N THR A 206 3.12 -27.63 21.76
CA THR A 206 1.78 -27.97 22.27
C THR A 206 0.72 -27.95 21.16
N LEU A 207 0.89 -27.09 20.15
CA LEU A 207 -0.05 -26.98 19.02
C LEU A 207 0.27 -27.95 17.89
N PHE A 208 1.55 -28.05 17.49
CA PHE A 208 1.97 -28.76 16.29
C PHE A 208 2.69 -30.10 16.57
N GLY A 209 3.07 -30.37 17.82
CA GLY A 209 3.73 -31.62 18.22
C GLY A 209 2.77 -32.73 18.67
N LYS A 210 1.48 -32.60 18.37
CA LYS A 210 0.49 -33.64 18.67
C LYS A 210 0.33 -34.58 17.48
N PRO A 211 0.08 -35.88 17.73
CA PRO A 211 -0.25 -36.81 16.66
C PRO A 211 -1.49 -36.34 15.89
N ASP A 212 -1.45 -36.47 14.57
CA ASP A 212 -2.62 -36.32 13.72
C ASP A 212 -3.60 -37.50 13.90
N GLU A 213 -4.66 -37.54 13.07
CA GLU A 213 -5.69 -38.59 13.13
C GLU A 213 -5.13 -40.00 12.86
N GLU A 214 -3.98 -40.09 12.16
CA GLU A 214 -3.29 -41.33 11.83
C GLU A 214 -2.22 -41.70 12.87
N GLY A 215 -2.03 -40.85 13.89
CA GLY A 215 -1.05 -41.04 14.95
C GLY A 215 0.37 -40.59 14.59
N ALA A 216 0.56 -39.91 13.45
CA ALA A 216 1.85 -39.37 13.04
C ALA A 216 2.07 -37.98 13.63
N ILE A 217 3.31 -37.70 14.07
CA ILE A 217 3.73 -36.37 14.54
C ILE A 217 4.59 -35.75 13.44
N ASP A 218 4.25 -34.54 13.02
CA ASP A 218 5.07 -33.76 12.08
C ASP A 218 6.20 -33.03 12.82
N GLU A 219 7.20 -33.81 13.26
CA GLU A 219 8.37 -33.29 13.98
C GLU A 219 9.14 -32.26 13.14
N GLU A 220 9.19 -32.46 11.81
CA GLU A 220 9.85 -31.52 10.89
C GLU A 220 9.16 -30.16 10.89
N LEU A 221 7.82 -30.11 10.92
CA LEU A 221 7.09 -28.85 11.02
C LEU A 221 7.42 -28.11 12.32
N VAL A 222 7.45 -28.82 13.45
CA VAL A 222 7.79 -28.21 14.77
C VAL A 222 9.19 -27.60 14.71
N ASP A 223 10.17 -28.33 14.17
CA ASP A 223 11.54 -27.86 14.01
C ASP A 223 11.63 -26.64 13.07
N VAL A 224 10.92 -26.65 11.95
CA VAL A 224 10.88 -25.52 11.03
C VAL A 224 10.28 -24.28 11.71
N LEU A 225 9.20 -24.42 12.46
CA LEU A 225 8.59 -23.30 13.18
C LEU A 225 9.53 -22.78 14.28
N ASN A 226 10.15 -23.66 15.06
CA ASN A 226 11.11 -23.25 16.09
C ASN A 226 12.34 -22.52 15.51
N ARG A 227 12.77 -22.85 14.29
CA ARG A 227 13.83 -22.10 13.59
C ARG A 227 13.35 -20.74 13.06
N HIS A 228 12.12 -20.65 12.59
CA HIS A 228 11.56 -19.42 12.00
C HIS A 228 11.07 -18.39 13.03
N PHE A 229 10.77 -18.83 14.26
CA PHE A 229 10.21 -17.97 15.29
C PHE A 229 11.16 -17.81 16.46
N LYS A 230 11.36 -16.55 16.88
CA LYS A 230 11.91 -16.26 18.20
C LYS A 230 10.83 -16.52 19.24
N VAL A 231 10.98 -17.60 20.00
CA VAL A 231 10.04 -18.00 21.05
C VAL A 231 10.29 -17.24 22.35
N ILE A 232 9.23 -16.69 22.95
CA ILE A 232 9.24 -15.94 24.20
C ILE A 232 8.15 -16.51 25.11
N HIS A 233 8.53 -16.95 26.30
CA HIS A 233 7.59 -17.38 27.34
C HIS A 233 7.28 -16.23 28.30
N MET A 234 6.00 -16.01 28.59
CA MET A 234 5.54 -14.98 29.53
C MET A 234 4.70 -15.63 30.64
N ASP A 235 5.30 -15.74 31.83
CA ASP A 235 4.66 -16.37 33.01
C ASP A 235 3.91 -15.39 33.92
N HIS A 236 4.34 -14.12 33.92
CA HIS A 236 3.85 -13.10 34.83
C HIS A 236 3.71 -11.76 34.11
N VAL A 237 2.83 -10.90 34.63
CA VAL A 237 2.69 -9.53 34.14
C VAL A 237 4.01 -8.79 34.43
N ASN A 238 4.74 -8.45 33.37
CA ASN A 238 5.96 -7.66 33.50
C ASN A 238 5.60 -6.24 33.95
N ASN A 239 5.65 -6.00 35.26
CA ASN A 239 5.38 -4.71 35.89
C ASN A 239 6.53 -3.70 35.71
N THR A 240 7.47 -3.96 34.79
CA THR A 240 8.64 -3.12 34.58
C THR A 240 8.33 -1.96 33.64
N GLY A 241 7.67 -0.93 34.19
CA GLY A 241 7.65 0.43 33.66
C GLY A 241 8.99 1.15 33.83
N LYS A 242 10.12 0.58 33.36
CA LYS A 242 11.40 1.28 33.30
C LYS A 242 12.05 1.16 31.93
N LYS A 243 12.05 2.29 31.22
CA LYS A 243 12.95 2.58 30.10
C LYS A 243 14.38 2.19 30.51
N ARG A 244 14.95 1.15 29.88
CA ARG A 244 16.41 1.01 29.88
C ARG A 244 16.95 2.03 28.89
N ALA A 245 17.31 3.21 29.39
CA ALA A 245 18.30 4.04 28.71
C ALA A 245 19.63 3.29 28.79
N CYS A 246 20.10 2.80 27.64
CA CYS A 246 21.44 2.24 27.53
C CYS A 246 22.43 3.41 27.63
N SER A 247 22.95 3.69 28.83
CA SER A 247 24.11 4.55 28.99
C SER A 247 25.36 3.73 28.73
N SER A 248 25.96 3.90 27.56
CA SER A 248 27.33 3.45 27.29
C SER A 248 28.30 4.32 28.08
N SER A 249 28.98 3.72 29.05
CA SER A 249 30.20 4.29 29.63
C SER A 249 31.34 4.18 28.60
N PRO A 250 32.17 5.22 28.39
CA PRO A 250 33.31 5.12 27.49
C PRO A 250 34.43 4.25 28.10
N PRO A 251 35.23 3.56 27.27
CA PRO A 251 36.35 2.78 27.75
C PRO A 251 37.46 3.71 28.26
N LYS A 252 38.02 3.37 29.42
CA LYS A 252 39.27 3.95 29.90
C LYS A 252 40.44 3.33 29.14
N SER A 253 41.17 4.15 28.40
CA SER A 253 42.62 4.03 28.12
C SER A 253 43.14 5.38 27.70
#